data_AF-A0A101JGM6-F1
#
_entry.id   AF-A0A101JGM6-F1
#
_cell.length_a   1.000
_cell.length_b   1.000
_cell.length_c   1.000
_cell.angle_alpha   90.00
_cell.angle_beta   90.00
_cell.angle_gamma   90.00
#
_symmetry.space_group_name_H-M   'P 1'
#
loop_
_entity.id
_entity.type
_entity.pdbx_description
1 polymer ?
#
loop_
_entity_poly.entity_id
_entity_poly.type
_entity_poly.pdbx_seq_one_letter_code
_entity_poly.pdbx_strand_id
1 'polypeptide(L)'
;MYWVTPRHLAGDDDALAERIGDTLAGLGWRMWPTARHTLLYVSPDGLCGAEWVLAAYPFELGGLPVAWQLSARSRATSVMTEWSAYFTTGAPYEAPADLLVAIDAREAPDADFEGPETVLNALSSRGWIRDVDRPRTTAMDPGFSSCVSLEMLPPLIEDADPRPDLVGWQAWAEPALGSPYLWCASFSSSVPHGLVAAFASSLASPVPVPRRTVPKNAEGRLTVVRRS
;
A
#
# COMPACT_ATOMS: atom_id res chain seq x y z
N MET A 1 24.65 -2.96 -3.94
CA MET A 1 23.28 -3.06 -4.49
C MET A 1 23.00 -4.53 -4.70
N TYR A 2 21.99 -5.04 -4.02
CA TYR A 2 21.52 -6.42 -4.07
C TYR A 2 20.24 -6.46 -4.89
N TRP A 3 20.00 -7.55 -5.62
CA TRP A 3 18.66 -7.83 -6.16
C TRP A 3 18.02 -8.85 -5.24
N VAL A 4 16.87 -8.53 -4.65
CA VAL A 4 16.29 -9.35 -3.59
C VAL A 4 14.86 -9.76 -3.90
N THR A 5 14.47 -10.92 -3.42
CA THR A 5 13.11 -11.49 -3.52
C THR A 5 12.82 -12.28 -2.24
N PRO A 6 11.57 -12.35 -1.75
CA PRO A 6 10.37 -11.72 -2.31
C PRO A 6 10.28 -10.22 -2.00
N ARG A 7 9.59 -9.48 -2.90
CA ARG A 7 9.46 -8.02 -2.83
C ARG A 7 8.82 -7.55 -1.53
N HIS A 8 7.81 -8.25 -1.03
CA HIS A 8 7.09 -7.90 0.21
C HIS A 8 7.97 -7.93 1.47
N LEU A 9 9.17 -8.52 1.41
CA LEU A 9 10.15 -8.51 2.51
C LEU A 9 11.36 -7.61 2.26
N ALA A 10 11.43 -6.95 1.10
CA ALA A 10 12.61 -6.22 0.66
C ALA A 10 12.83 -4.89 1.41
N GLY A 11 11.82 -4.41 2.15
CA GLY A 11 11.84 -3.09 2.79
C GLY A 11 11.80 -1.95 1.76
N ASP A 12 11.94 -0.73 2.26
CA ASP A 12 11.89 0.51 1.48
C ASP A 12 13.25 1.14 1.16
N ASP A 13 14.35 0.55 1.66
CA ASP A 13 15.73 1.05 1.48
C ASP A 13 15.94 2.48 2.04
N ASP A 14 15.15 2.88 3.05
CA ASP A 14 15.04 4.24 3.58
C ASP A 14 14.72 5.29 2.49
N ALA A 15 14.18 4.84 1.37
CA ALA A 15 13.96 5.66 0.17
C ALA A 15 12.47 5.87 -0.13
N LEU A 16 11.56 5.48 0.77
CA LEU A 16 10.11 5.52 0.53
C LEU A 16 9.62 6.91 0.13
N ALA A 17 10.03 7.96 0.84
CA ALA A 17 9.63 9.33 0.54
C ALA A 17 10.11 9.79 -0.85
N GLU A 18 11.40 9.57 -1.14
CA GLU A 18 12.04 9.98 -2.40
C GLU A 18 11.45 9.22 -3.59
N ARG A 19 11.33 7.89 -3.50
CA ARG A 19 10.81 7.04 -4.59
C ARG A 19 9.36 7.33 -4.95
N ILE A 20 8.53 7.57 -3.93
CA ILE A 20 7.13 7.92 -4.15
C ILE A 20 7.02 9.36 -4.67
N GLY A 21 7.81 10.29 -4.14
CA GLY A 21 7.89 11.66 -4.67
C GLY A 21 8.30 11.71 -6.14
N ASP A 22 9.34 10.95 -6.53
CA ASP A 22 9.79 10.82 -7.93
C ASP A 22 8.68 10.26 -8.83
N THR A 23 7.94 9.25 -8.34
CA THR A 23 6.83 8.64 -9.07
C THR A 23 5.71 9.67 -9.30
N LEU A 24 5.30 10.38 -8.25
CA LEU A 24 4.27 11.43 -8.32
C LEU A 24 4.68 12.57 -9.25
N ALA A 25 5.93 13.04 -9.16
CA ALA A 25 6.46 14.06 -10.05
C ALA A 25 6.50 13.57 -11.51
N GLY A 26 6.86 12.31 -11.75
CA GLY A 26 6.84 11.68 -13.07
C GLY A 26 5.44 11.57 -13.68
N LEU A 27 4.41 11.39 -12.84
CA LEU A 27 2.99 11.44 -13.22
C LEU A 27 2.46 12.88 -13.38
N GLY A 28 3.29 13.89 -13.15
CA GLY A 28 2.89 15.30 -13.29
C GLY A 28 2.09 15.87 -12.11
N TRP A 29 2.06 15.16 -10.96
CA TRP A 29 1.39 15.65 -9.76
C TRP A 29 2.16 16.84 -9.18
N ARG A 30 1.43 17.81 -8.63
CA ARG A 30 2.01 19.04 -8.11
C ARG A 30 2.22 18.93 -6.61
N MET A 31 3.45 19.22 -6.17
CA MET A 31 3.83 19.22 -4.75
C MET A 31 3.61 20.60 -4.11
N TRP A 32 3.09 20.58 -2.89
CA TRP A 32 2.90 21.73 -2.02
C TRP A 32 3.40 21.38 -0.61
N PRO A 33 4.25 22.20 0.01
CA PRO A 33 4.51 22.09 1.43
C PRO A 33 3.28 22.56 2.21
N THR A 34 2.91 21.85 3.28
CA THR A 34 1.79 22.26 4.14
C THR A 34 2.27 23.05 5.35
N ALA A 35 1.34 23.75 6.02
CA ALA A 35 1.60 24.42 7.28
C ALA A 35 2.01 23.46 8.42
N ARG A 36 1.81 22.14 8.25
CA ARG A 36 2.21 21.09 9.19
C ARG A 36 3.58 20.48 8.85
N HIS A 37 4.33 21.12 7.94
CA HIS A 37 5.62 20.61 7.45
C HIS A 37 5.54 19.22 6.80
N THR A 38 4.36 18.86 6.26
CA THR A 38 4.18 17.69 5.40
C THR A 38 4.34 18.07 3.93
N LEU A 39 4.52 17.06 3.06
CA LEU A 39 4.57 17.23 1.61
C LEU A 39 3.28 16.67 1.03
N LEU A 40 2.44 17.54 0.46
CA LEU A 40 1.20 17.15 -0.21
C LEU A 40 1.38 17.22 -1.73
N TYR A 41 1.10 16.12 -2.40
CA TYR A 41 1.00 16.04 -3.85
C TYR A 41 -0.46 15.98 -4.25
N VAL A 42 -0.82 16.70 -5.31
CA VAL A 42 -2.17 16.72 -5.86
C VAL A 42 -2.12 16.35 -7.34
N SER A 43 -3.01 15.44 -7.76
CA SER A 43 -3.12 15.01 -9.16
C SER A 43 -3.48 16.17 -10.10
N PRO A 44 -3.20 16.07 -11.41
CA PRO A 44 -3.49 17.15 -12.36
C PRO A 44 -4.96 17.60 -12.41
N ASP A 45 -5.89 16.68 -12.16
CA ASP A 45 -7.34 16.93 -12.11
C ASP A 45 -7.84 17.44 -10.74
N GLY A 46 -6.97 17.44 -9.72
CA GLY A 46 -7.30 17.86 -8.36
C GLY A 46 -8.13 16.87 -7.55
N LEU A 47 -8.35 15.64 -8.05
CA LEU A 47 -9.22 14.66 -7.39
C LEU A 47 -8.48 13.74 -6.41
N CYS A 48 -7.19 13.52 -6.60
CA CYS A 48 -6.37 12.66 -5.75
C CYS A 48 -5.28 13.46 -5.02
N GLY A 49 -4.99 13.03 -3.80
CA GLY A 49 -3.94 13.57 -2.96
C GLY A 49 -3.03 12.48 -2.41
N ALA A 50 -1.74 12.77 -2.31
CA ALA A 50 -0.75 11.92 -1.64
C ALA A 50 0.04 12.78 -0.65
N GLU A 51 -0.01 12.46 0.64
CA GLU A 51 0.63 13.24 1.69
C GLU A 51 1.66 12.42 2.47
N TRP A 52 2.87 12.97 2.60
CA TRP A 52 3.89 12.46 3.51
C TRP A 52 3.62 12.95 4.93
N VAL A 53 3.04 12.09 5.78
CA VAL A 53 2.46 12.46 7.08
C VAL A 53 3.34 12.14 8.29
N LEU A 54 4.48 11.46 8.07
CA LEU A 54 5.32 10.88 9.14
C LEU A 54 5.67 11.83 10.29
N ALA A 55 5.89 13.11 10.01
CA ALA A 55 6.30 14.11 11.00
C ALA A 55 5.12 14.78 11.74
N ALA A 56 3.89 14.66 11.25
CA ALA A 56 2.78 15.53 11.65
C ALA A 56 1.61 14.79 12.32
N TYR A 57 1.48 13.48 12.11
CA TYR A 57 0.38 12.68 12.65
C TYR A 57 0.91 11.42 13.36
N PRO A 58 0.73 11.28 14.69
CA PRO A 58 1.04 10.05 15.41
C PRO A 58 -0.07 9.01 15.18
N PHE A 59 -0.23 8.60 13.92
CA PHE A 59 -1.11 7.51 13.53
C PHE A 59 -0.24 6.29 13.21
N GLU A 60 -0.58 5.15 13.81
CA GLU A 60 0.16 3.92 13.67
C GLU A 60 -0.73 2.79 13.13
N LEU A 61 -0.14 1.93 12.30
CA LEU A 61 -0.72 0.66 11.87
C LEU A 61 0.17 -0.47 12.33
N GLY A 62 -0.35 -1.37 13.16
CA GLY A 62 0.43 -2.49 13.70
C GLY A 62 1.65 -2.05 14.53
N GLY A 63 1.57 -0.88 15.19
CA GLY A 63 2.68 -0.31 15.97
C GLY A 63 3.78 0.35 15.13
N LEU A 64 3.54 0.57 13.83
CA LEU A 64 4.45 1.27 12.93
C LEU A 64 3.86 2.61 12.51
N PRO A 65 4.65 3.68 12.44
CA PRO A 65 4.15 4.99 12.06
C PRO A 65 3.75 5.02 10.58
N VAL A 66 2.60 5.63 10.31
CA VAL A 66 2.15 5.88 8.94
C VAL A 66 3.02 6.96 8.31
N ALA A 67 3.53 6.66 7.12
CA ALA A 67 4.44 7.52 6.37
C ALA A 67 3.72 8.24 5.22
N TRP A 68 2.86 7.52 4.51
CA TRP A 68 2.07 8.05 3.40
C TRP A 68 0.57 7.85 3.62
N GLN A 69 -0.21 8.89 3.31
CA GLN A 69 -1.66 8.82 3.13
C GLN A 69 -1.98 9.15 1.68
N LEU A 70 -2.70 8.26 1.00
CA LEU A 70 -3.35 8.54 -0.28
C LEU A 70 -4.83 8.80 -0.03
N SER A 71 -5.40 9.68 -0.82
CA SER A 71 -6.83 9.99 -0.76
C SER A 71 -7.36 10.33 -2.13
N ALA A 72 -8.64 10.09 -2.35
CA ALA A 72 -9.33 10.63 -3.50
C ALA A 72 -10.68 11.23 -3.13
N ARG A 73 -11.21 12.04 -4.04
CA ARG A 73 -12.49 12.71 -3.94
C ARG A 73 -13.25 12.45 -5.24
N SER A 74 -14.56 12.28 -5.14
CA SER A 74 -15.44 12.13 -6.30
C SER A 74 -15.59 13.43 -7.11
N ARG A 75 -15.39 14.60 -6.49
CA ARG A 75 -15.43 15.93 -7.15
C ARG A 75 -14.43 16.89 -6.53
N ALA A 76 -13.91 17.82 -7.33
CA ALA A 76 -12.97 18.84 -6.86
C ALA A 76 -13.54 19.74 -5.74
N THR A 77 -14.87 19.91 -5.69
CA THR A 77 -15.56 20.68 -4.65
C THR A 77 -15.91 19.86 -3.40
N SER A 78 -15.68 18.55 -3.41
CA SER A 78 -15.96 17.70 -2.25
C SER A 78 -15.03 18.07 -1.09
N VAL A 79 -15.64 18.35 0.06
CA VAL A 79 -14.93 18.68 1.30
C VAL A 79 -14.29 17.44 1.91
N MET A 80 -14.94 16.28 1.76
CA MET A 80 -14.45 15.00 2.26
C MET A 80 -13.79 14.18 1.16
N THR A 81 -12.87 13.33 1.57
CA THR A 81 -12.29 12.28 0.74
C THR A 81 -13.26 11.11 0.66
N GLU A 82 -13.45 10.57 -0.54
CA GLU A 82 -14.29 9.41 -0.81
C GLU A 82 -13.67 8.14 -0.19
N TRP A 83 -12.36 7.99 -0.38
CA TRP A 83 -11.59 6.90 0.17
C TRP A 83 -10.18 7.38 0.53
N SER A 84 -9.54 6.63 1.40
CA SER A 84 -8.15 6.77 1.78
C SER A 84 -7.40 5.43 1.79
N ALA A 85 -6.07 5.51 1.64
CA ALA A 85 -5.15 4.39 1.83
C ALA A 85 -3.90 4.86 2.57
N TYR A 86 -3.36 4.03 3.45
CA TYR A 86 -2.27 4.39 4.35
C TYR A 86 -1.16 3.36 4.28
N PHE A 87 0.09 3.83 4.31
CA PHE A 87 1.29 2.99 4.23
C PHE A 87 2.28 3.41 5.31
N THR A 88 2.77 2.45 6.09
CA THR A 88 3.80 2.71 7.09
C THR A 88 5.19 2.82 6.47
N THR A 89 6.15 3.29 7.25
CA THR A 89 7.58 3.11 6.94
C THR A 89 7.91 1.64 6.68
N GLY A 90 8.93 1.37 5.86
CA GLY A 90 9.37 0.01 5.54
C GLY A 90 8.58 -0.67 4.41
N ALA A 91 7.46 -0.09 3.95
CA ALA A 91 6.68 -0.64 2.85
C ALA A 91 7.49 -0.64 1.54
N PRO A 92 7.58 -1.75 0.79
CA PRO A 92 8.33 -1.78 -0.47
C PRO A 92 7.73 -0.79 -1.46
N TYR A 93 8.50 0.24 -1.81
CA TYR A 93 8.02 1.41 -2.54
C TYR A 93 7.44 1.10 -3.93
N GLU A 94 7.76 -0.05 -4.52
CA GLU A 94 7.20 -0.49 -5.80
C GLU A 94 5.68 -0.69 -5.73
N ALA A 95 5.14 -1.20 -4.61
CA ALA A 95 3.71 -1.50 -4.52
C ALA A 95 2.85 -0.22 -4.42
N PRO A 96 3.18 0.77 -3.56
CA PRO A 96 2.52 2.07 -3.61
C PRO A 96 2.78 2.85 -4.92
N ALA A 97 3.95 2.70 -5.55
CA ALA A 97 4.22 3.33 -6.84
C ALA A 97 3.33 2.77 -7.97
N ASP A 98 3.20 1.43 -8.07
CA ASP A 98 2.32 0.80 -9.06
C ASP A 98 0.83 1.12 -8.77
N LEU A 99 0.45 1.27 -7.50
CA LEU A 99 -0.87 1.78 -7.12
C LEU A 99 -1.10 3.21 -7.63
N LEU A 100 -0.11 4.11 -7.48
CA LEU A 100 -0.22 5.49 -7.97
C LEU A 100 -0.35 5.55 -9.50
N VAL A 101 0.36 4.69 -10.22
CA VAL A 101 0.19 4.53 -11.67
C VAL A 101 -1.23 4.05 -12.00
N ALA A 102 -1.78 3.11 -11.22
CA ALA A 102 -3.15 2.64 -11.39
C ALA A 102 -4.19 3.72 -11.06
N ILE A 103 -3.93 4.59 -10.10
CA ILE A 103 -4.78 5.76 -9.79
C ILE A 103 -4.78 6.73 -10.97
N ASP A 104 -3.60 7.09 -11.47
CA ASP A 104 -3.42 8.07 -12.56
C ASP A 104 -4.06 7.62 -13.88
N ALA A 105 -4.11 6.30 -14.11
CA ALA A 105 -4.73 5.72 -15.30
C ALA A 105 -6.27 5.73 -15.29
N ARG A 106 -6.93 6.06 -14.18
CA ARG A 106 -8.40 6.05 -14.07
C ARG A 106 -9.01 7.37 -14.50
N GLU A 107 -10.14 7.30 -15.21
CA GLU A 107 -10.96 8.47 -15.51
C GLU A 107 -11.72 9.00 -14.27
N ALA A 108 -12.14 8.09 -13.38
CA ALA A 108 -12.79 8.42 -12.12
C ALA A 108 -12.16 7.61 -10.97
N PRO A 109 -11.74 8.26 -9.88
CA PRO A 109 -10.91 7.62 -8.85
C PRO A 109 -11.71 6.71 -7.90
N ASP A 110 -13.03 6.85 -7.83
CA ASP A 110 -13.94 6.13 -6.95
C ASP A 110 -14.80 5.07 -7.68
N ALA A 111 -14.89 5.14 -9.00
CA ALA A 111 -15.78 4.29 -9.78
C ALA A 111 -15.24 2.87 -9.92
N ASP A 112 -15.76 1.89 -9.17
CA ASP A 112 -15.45 0.47 -9.35
C ASP A 112 -16.70 -0.39 -9.55
N PHE A 113 -16.58 -1.39 -10.43
CA PHE A 113 -17.59 -2.44 -10.63
C PHE A 113 -17.08 -3.81 -10.22
N GLU A 114 -15.83 -3.91 -9.80
CA GLU A 114 -15.19 -5.14 -9.38
C GLU A 114 -15.49 -5.46 -7.92
N GLY A 115 -15.49 -6.75 -7.58
CA GLY A 115 -15.69 -7.24 -6.22
C GLY A 115 -14.39 -7.58 -5.50
N PRO A 116 -14.44 -7.93 -4.21
CA PRO A 116 -13.28 -8.34 -3.40
C PRO A 116 -12.45 -9.47 -4.03
N GLU A 117 -13.09 -10.34 -4.81
CA GLU A 117 -12.44 -11.46 -5.50
C GLU A 117 -11.34 -11.01 -6.47
N THR A 118 -11.39 -9.80 -7.05
CA THR A 118 -10.29 -9.30 -7.90
C THR A 118 -8.98 -9.26 -7.13
N VAL A 119 -8.97 -8.78 -5.89
CA VAL A 119 -7.75 -8.68 -5.08
C VAL A 119 -7.15 -10.06 -4.81
N LEU A 120 -8.00 -11.01 -4.42
CA LEU A 120 -7.58 -12.38 -4.16
C LEU A 120 -7.11 -13.09 -5.43
N ASN A 121 -7.74 -12.82 -6.58
CA ASN A 121 -7.33 -13.37 -7.87
C ASN A 121 -5.98 -12.78 -8.32
N ALA A 122 -5.75 -11.48 -8.11
CA ALA A 122 -4.48 -10.84 -8.39
C ALA A 122 -3.34 -11.49 -7.60
N LEU A 123 -3.55 -11.73 -6.30
CA LEU A 123 -2.60 -12.46 -5.43
C LEU A 123 -2.41 -13.91 -5.87
N SER A 124 -3.50 -14.63 -6.12
CA SER A 124 -3.46 -16.05 -6.52
C SER A 124 -2.74 -16.24 -7.86
N SER A 125 -2.89 -15.30 -8.81
CA SER A 125 -2.18 -15.30 -10.10
C SER A 125 -0.66 -15.16 -9.95
N ARG A 126 -0.21 -14.63 -8.80
CA ARG A 126 1.20 -14.48 -8.41
C ARG A 126 1.67 -15.62 -7.51
N GLY A 127 0.85 -16.64 -7.29
CA GLY A 127 1.19 -17.82 -6.50
C GLY A 127 0.96 -17.68 -4.99
N TRP A 128 0.33 -16.60 -4.53
CA TRP A 128 -0.12 -16.51 -3.13
C TRP A 128 -1.29 -17.46 -2.88
N ILE A 129 -1.43 -17.92 -1.65
CA ILE A 129 -2.34 -18.98 -1.26
C ILE A 129 -3.49 -18.35 -0.48
N ARG A 130 -4.73 -18.66 -0.87
CA ARG A 130 -5.91 -18.27 -0.09
C ARG A 130 -5.91 -19.00 1.26
N ASP A 131 -6.25 -18.27 2.31
CA ASP A 131 -6.36 -18.85 3.65
C ASP A 131 -7.43 -19.95 3.67
N VAL A 132 -7.17 -21.06 4.38
CA VAL A 132 -8.08 -22.22 4.39
C VAL A 132 -9.36 -21.92 5.17
N ASP A 133 -9.25 -21.16 6.26
CA ASP A 133 -10.37 -20.80 7.12
C ASP A 133 -11.15 -19.60 6.57
N ARG A 134 -10.46 -18.71 5.83
CA ARG A 134 -10.99 -17.45 5.28
C ARG A 134 -10.69 -17.26 3.78
N PRO A 135 -11.04 -18.22 2.89
CA PRO A 135 -10.61 -18.21 1.49
C PRO A 135 -11.21 -17.10 0.62
N ARG A 136 -12.24 -16.41 1.14
CA ARG A 136 -12.94 -15.31 0.45
C ARG A 136 -12.51 -13.92 0.90
N THR A 137 -11.65 -13.83 1.91
CA THR A 137 -11.22 -12.55 2.46
C THR A 137 -9.71 -12.47 2.63
N THR A 138 -8.99 -13.59 2.64
CA THR A 138 -7.58 -13.60 3.07
C THR A 138 -6.72 -14.43 2.12
N ALA A 139 -5.54 -13.90 1.80
CA ALA A 139 -4.49 -14.61 1.09
C ALA A 139 -3.12 -14.31 1.70
N MET A 140 -2.24 -15.31 1.73
CA MET A 140 -0.90 -15.24 2.31
C MET A 140 0.15 -15.60 1.27
N ASP A 141 1.35 -15.05 1.42
CA ASP A 141 2.47 -15.51 0.60
C ASP A 141 2.84 -16.97 0.96
N PRO A 142 3.45 -17.74 0.04
CA PRO A 142 3.83 -19.13 0.31
C PRO A 142 4.77 -19.34 1.51
N GLY A 143 5.51 -18.30 1.90
CA GLY A 143 6.41 -18.32 3.05
C GLY A 143 5.75 -18.00 4.39
N PHE A 144 4.45 -17.66 4.42
CA PHE A 144 3.69 -17.22 5.60
C PHE A 144 4.38 -16.07 6.34
N SER A 145 4.88 -15.11 5.56
CA SER A 145 5.63 -13.94 5.97
C SER A 145 4.92 -12.61 5.64
N SER A 146 3.82 -12.67 4.91
CA SER A 146 2.96 -11.54 4.55
C SER A 146 1.55 -12.02 4.21
N CYS A 147 0.59 -11.15 4.51
CA CYS A 147 -0.82 -11.42 4.35
C CYS A 147 -1.51 -10.19 3.75
N VAL A 148 -2.56 -10.44 2.98
CA VAL A 148 -3.54 -9.46 2.55
C VAL A 148 -4.91 -9.98 2.95
N SER A 149 -5.68 -9.19 3.69
CA SER A 149 -6.94 -9.60 4.28
C SER A 149 -7.98 -8.49 4.22
N LEU A 150 -9.24 -8.84 3.91
CA LEU A 150 -10.40 -7.98 4.01
C LEU A 150 -11.00 -8.15 5.41
N GLU A 151 -10.74 -7.19 6.29
CA GLU A 151 -11.10 -7.27 7.71
C GLU A 151 -11.65 -5.95 8.22
N MET A 152 -12.21 -5.99 9.42
CA MET A 152 -12.64 -4.81 10.16
C MET A 152 -11.54 -3.75 10.18
N LEU A 153 -11.88 -2.53 9.76
CA LEU A 153 -10.91 -1.45 9.67
C LEU A 153 -10.37 -1.08 11.06
N PRO A 154 -9.06 -0.81 11.18
CA PRO A 154 -8.51 -0.23 12.38
C PRO A 154 -9.10 1.19 12.59
N PRO A 155 -9.10 1.69 13.85
CA PRO A 155 -9.50 3.06 14.12
C PRO A 155 -8.67 4.06 13.28
N LEU A 156 -9.25 5.24 13.02
CA LEU A 156 -8.60 6.37 12.33
C LEU A 156 -8.42 6.21 10.80
N ILE A 157 -8.85 5.10 10.21
CA ILE A 157 -8.98 5.00 8.74
C ILE A 157 -10.17 5.86 8.30
N GLU A 158 -9.89 6.87 7.49
CA GLU A 158 -10.91 7.82 7.00
C GLU A 158 -11.63 7.27 5.76
N ASP A 159 -12.95 7.38 5.73
CA ASP A 159 -13.80 6.96 4.61
C ASP A 159 -15.00 7.92 4.51
N ALA A 160 -15.56 8.10 3.30
CA ALA A 160 -16.81 8.83 3.15
C ALA A 160 -18.03 8.04 3.64
N ASP A 161 -17.95 6.71 3.70
CA ASP A 161 -18.99 5.85 4.22
C ASP A 161 -19.11 6.04 5.74
N PRO A 162 -20.24 6.59 6.23
CA PRO A 162 -20.40 6.87 7.65
C PRO A 162 -20.83 5.65 8.47
N ARG A 163 -21.04 4.48 7.83
CA ARG A 163 -21.53 3.29 8.53
C ARG A 163 -20.47 2.80 9.52
N PRO A 164 -20.89 2.30 10.70
CA PRO A 164 -19.97 1.63 11.61
C PRO A 164 -19.55 0.27 11.04
N ASP A 165 -18.50 -0.30 11.63
CA ASP A 165 -18.08 -1.68 11.42
C ASP A 165 -17.74 -2.02 9.95
N LEU A 166 -17.17 -1.06 9.25
CA LEU A 166 -16.72 -1.22 7.87
C LEU A 166 -15.51 -2.16 7.80
N VAL A 167 -15.51 -2.98 6.75
CA VAL A 167 -14.38 -3.82 6.39
C VAL A 167 -13.60 -3.18 5.25
N GLY A 168 -12.29 -3.26 5.30
CA GLY A 168 -11.40 -2.76 4.27
C GLY A 168 -10.18 -3.66 4.11
N TRP A 169 -9.48 -3.47 3.02
CA TRP A 169 -8.31 -4.29 2.73
C TRP A 169 -7.13 -3.85 3.59
N GLN A 170 -6.45 -4.81 4.18
CA GLN A 170 -5.27 -4.62 5.00
C GLN A 170 -4.16 -5.54 4.47
N ALA A 171 -2.93 -5.06 4.53
CA ALA A 171 -1.77 -5.85 4.13
C ALA A 171 -0.63 -5.62 5.12
N TRP A 172 0.12 -6.66 5.45
CA TRP A 172 1.26 -6.54 6.34
C TRP A 172 2.31 -7.59 6.03
N ALA A 173 3.55 -7.34 6.46
CA ALA A 173 4.61 -8.33 6.45
C ALA A 173 5.10 -8.61 7.86
N GLU A 174 5.04 -9.88 8.24
CA GLU A 174 5.47 -10.44 9.51
C GLU A 174 6.51 -11.55 9.20
N PRO A 175 7.82 -11.23 9.20
CA PRO A 175 8.84 -12.15 8.67
C PRO A 175 8.90 -13.52 9.35
N ALA A 176 8.49 -13.58 10.61
CA ALA A 176 8.29 -14.79 11.37
C ALA A 176 7.18 -14.55 12.40
N LEU A 177 6.36 -15.57 12.65
CA LEU A 177 5.24 -15.51 13.60
C LEU A 177 5.68 -14.93 14.96
N GLY A 178 4.95 -13.93 15.43
CA GLY A 178 5.20 -13.17 16.66
C GLY A 178 6.28 -12.09 16.53
N SER A 179 6.90 -11.92 15.36
CA SER A 179 7.86 -10.83 15.14
C SER A 179 7.14 -9.50 14.92
N PRO A 180 7.77 -8.36 15.26
CA PRO A 180 7.26 -7.06 14.84
C PRO A 180 7.07 -7.01 13.32
N TYR A 181 6.00 -6.34 12.88
CA TYR A 181 5.76 -6.12 11.46
C TYR A 181 6.91 -5.33 10.81
N LEU A 182 7.21 -5.63 9.55
CA LEU A 182 8.11 -4.80 8.73
C LEU A 182 7.42 -3.53 8.25
N TRP A 183 6.17 -3.70 7.85
CA TRP A 183 5.31 -2.66 7.31
C TRP A 183 3.86 -3.13 7.38
N CYS A 184 2.96 -2.15 7.38
CA CYS A 184 1.53 -2.33 7.28
C CYS A 184 0.97 -1.37 6.22
N ALA A 185 -0.14 -1.77 5.61
CA ALA A 185 -0.95 -0.92 4.75
C ALA A 185 -2.43 -1.16 5.05
N SER A 186 -3.24 -0.12 4.92
CA SER A 186 -4.69 -0.22 5.08
C SER A 186 -5.40 0.63 4.04
N PHE A 187 -6.45 0.07 3.47
CA PHE A 187 -7.32 0.67 2.48
C PHE A 187 -8.70 0.78 3.09
N SER A 188 -9.24 1.99 3.15
CA SER A 188 -10.62 2.24 3.57
C SER A 188 -11.62 1.43 2.73
N SER A 189 -12.83 1.24 3.25
CA SER A 189 -13.85 0.36 2.66
C SER A 189 -14.29 0.76 1.26
N SER A 190 -14.23 2.06 0.97
CA SER A 190 -14.63 2.64 -0.31
C SER A 190 -13.51 2.68 -1.34
N VAL A 191 -12.29 2.18 -1.02
CA VAL A 191 -11.23 2.06 -2.03
C VAL A 191 -11.65 1.04 -3.10
N PRO A 192 -11.66 1.42 -4.39
CA PRO A 192 -11.85 0.48 -5.49
C PRO A 192 -10.99 -0.79 -5.36
N HIS A 193 -11.62 -1.96 -5.39
CA HIS A 193 -10.95 -3.25 -5.38
C HIS A 193 -9.92 -3.40 -6.52
N GLY A 194 -10.15 -2.79 -7.68
CA GLY A 194 -9.16 -2.74 -8.76
C GLY A 194 -7.85 -2.03 -8.38
N LEU A 195 -7.90 -0.98 -7.54
CA LEU A 195 -6.70 -0.31 -7.02
C LEU A 195 -5.95 -1.19 -6.03
N VAL A 196 -6.68 -1.80 -5.10
CA VAL A 196 -6.10 -2.73 -4.13
C VAL A 196 -5.48 -3.93 -4.86
N ALA A 197 -6.10 -4.41 -5.94
CA ALA A 197 -5.58 -5.49 -6.77
C ALA A 197 -4.27 -5.11 -7.50
N ALA A 198 -4.14 -3.86 -7.96
CA ALA A 198 -2.90 -3.34 -8.54
C ALA A 198 -1.76 -3.35 -7.50
N PHE A 199 -2.02 -2.82 -6.30
CA PHE A 199 -1.09 -2.88 -5.17
C PHE A 199 -0.72 -4.35 -4.84
N ALA A 200 -1.71 -5.22 -4.70
CA ALA A 200 -1.51 -6.61 -4.30
C ALA A 200 -0.72 -7.42 -5.34
N SER A 201 -1.01 -7.23 -6.63
CA SER A 201 -0.26 -7.82 -7.75
C SER A 201 1.20 -7.35 -7.76
N SER A 202 1.43 -6.06 -7.49
CA SER A 202 2.78 -5.51 -7.38
C SER A 202 3.53 -6.11 -6.20
N LEU A 203 2.91 -6.15 -5.04
CA LEU A 203 3.47 -6.70 -3.80
C LEU A 203 3.88 -8.17 -3.97
N ALA A 204 3.00 -8.97 -4.58
CA ALA A 204 3.20 -10.39 -4.82
C ALA A 204 4.10 -10.71 -6.03
N SER A 205 4.61 -9.69 -6.73
CA SER A 205 5.44 -9.90 -7.92
C SER A 205 6.72 -10.69 -7.56
N PRO A 206 7.06 -11.77 -8.29
CA PRO A 206 8.28 -12.54 -8.06
C PRO A 206 9.54 -11.83 -8.58
N VAL A 207 9.38 -10.72 -9.30
CA VAL A 207 10.49 -9.99 -9.93
C VAL A 207 11.39 -9.40 -8.84
N PRO A 208 12.69 -9.78 -8.80
CA PRO A 208 13.62 -9.25 -7.81
C PRO A 208 13.73 -7.74 -7.91
N VAL A 209 13.83 -7.08 -6.75
CA VAL A 209 13.93 -5.63 -6.64
C VAL A 209 15.31 -5.20 -6.16
N PRO A 210 15.83 -4.05 -6.63
CA PRO A 210 17.12 -3.56 -6.21
C PRO A 210 17.05 -2.93 -4.81
N ARG A 211 18.01 -3.26 -3.95
CA ARG A 211 18.15 -2.71 -2.60
C ARG A 211 19.60 -2.40 -2.26
N ARG A 212 19.86 -1.33 -1.51
CA ARG A 212 21.18 -1.06 -0.90
C ARG A 212 21.27 -1.71 0.47
N THR A 213 20.19 -1.65 1.25
CA THR A 213 20.02 -2.29 2.55
C THR A 213 18.79 -3.21 2.53
N VAL A 214 18.79 -4.23 3.38
CA VAL A 214 17.64 -5.12 3.57
C VAL A 214 17.26 -5.13 5.05
N PRO A 215 15.97 -5.31 5.39
CA PRO A 215 15.56 -5.41 6.79
C PRO A 215 16.22 -6.59 7.48
N LYS A 216 16.86 -6.34 8.63
CA LYS A 216 17.60 -7.38 9.39
C LYS A 216 16.71 -8.55 9.80
N ASN A 217 15.47 -8.26 10.18
CA ASN A 217 14.46 -9.25 10.55
C ASN A 217 13.92 -10.06 9.34
N ALA A 218 14.30 -9.71 8.10
CA ALA A 218 13.95 -10.44 6.89
C ALA A 218 15.12 -11.20 6.24
N GLU A 219 16.36 -11.06 6.73
CA GLU A 219 17.56 -11.60 6.07
C GLU A 219 17.48 -13.11 5.79
N GLY A 220 16.94 -13.91 6.71
CA GLY A 220 16.79 -15.37 6.55
C GLY A 220 15.63 -15.80 5.64
N ARG A 221 14.81 -14.85 5.18
CA ARG A 221 13.64 -15.08 4.31
C ARG A 221 13.81 -14.47 2.91
N LEU A 222 14.87 -13.69 2.71
CA LEU A 222 15.22 -13.06 1.44
C LEU A 222 16.23 -13.90 0.68
N THR A 223 16.07 -13.95 -0.65
CA THR A 223 17.05 -14.50 -1.57
C THR A 223 17.74 -13.36 -2.32
N VAL A 224 19.07 -13.30 -2.25
CA VAL A 224 19.88 -12.36 -3.04
C VAL A 224 20.20 -12.98 -4.39
N VAL A 225 19.65 -12.41 -5.45
CA VAL A 225 19.91 -12.79 -6.84
C VAL A 225 21.13 -12.02 -7.34
N ARG A 226 22.17 -12.72 -7.79
CA ARG A 226 23.27 -12.09 -8.54
C ARG A 226 22.81 -11.90 -9.97
N ARG A 227 22.73 -10.66 -10.47
CA ARG A 227 22.66 -10.42 -11.92
C ARG A 227 24.08 -10.55 -12.46
N SER A 228 24.30 -11.54 -13.32
CA SER A 228 25.49 -11.68 -14.17
C SER A 228 25.52 -10.57 -15.21
#